data_AF-A0A839P3Y5-F1
#
_entry.id   AF-A0A839P3Y5-F1
#
_cell.length_a   1.000
_cell.length_b   1.000
_cell.length_c   1.000
_cell.angle_alpha   90.00
_cell.angle_beta   90.00
_cell.angle_gamma   90.00
#
_symmetry.space_group_name_H-M   'P 1'
#
loop_
_entity.id
_entity.type
_entity.pdbx_description
1 polymer ?
#
loop_
_entity_poly.entity_id
_entity_poly.type
_entity_poly.pdbx_seq_one_letter_code
_entity_poly.pdbx_strand_id
1 'polypeptide(L)'
;MKHLAIAAAFLLALPFAAAAQEPTAKPAEPSAGATAPKAPQTAQERQEANAVKLAGLVRFVGESCKEAQPDYERFKSVVAAMGVDLDAISKGELLMRSMGYTEAYRKNVDESCRKAQEMFGEKGTAIPGLVLRKAS
;
A
#
# COMPACT_ATOMS: atom_id res chain seq x y z
N MET A 1 -14.50 -48.77 39.13
CA MET A 1 -15.19 -49.94 38.54
C MET A 1 -15.29 -49.67 37.04
N LYS A 2 -14.54 -50.38 36.17
CA LYS A 2 -14.98 -51.61 35.46
C LYS A 2 -16.28 -51.35 34.66
N HIS A 3 -16.42 -51.49 33.34
CA HIS A 3 -15.62 -52.04 32.21
C HIS A 3 -16.10 -51.29 30.91
N LEU A 4 -15.60 -51.46 29.68
CA LEU A 4 -14.64 -52.42 29.06
C LEU A 4 -13.84 -51.70 27.92
N ALA A 5 -13.54 -52.38 26.80
CA ALA A 5 -12.91 -51.85 25.58
C ALA A 5 -13.56 -52.48 24.33
N ILE A 6 -13.50 -51.80 23.17
CA ILE A 6 -13.55 -52.42 21.83
C ILE A 6 -12.50 -51.74 20.95
N ALA A 7 -11.61 -52.54 20.35
CA ALA A 7 -10.65 -52.09 19.36
C ALA A 7 -11.22 -52.29 17.94
N ALA A 8 -10.89 -51.38 17.02
CA ALA A 8 -11.07 -51.59 15.59
C ALA A 8 -9.75 -51.26 14.89
N ALA A 9 -9.05 -52.31 14.45
CA ALA A 9 -7.83 -52.17 13.67
C ALA A 9 -8.18 -51.94 12.20
N PHE A 10 -7.45 -51.03 11.54
CA PHE A 10 -7.31 -51.03 10.10
C PHE A 10 -5.83 -50.88 9.73
N LEU A 11 -5.20 -52.03 9.50
CA LEU A 11 -3.99 -52.16 8.69
C LEU A 11 -4.41 -52.28 7.23
N LEU A 12 -3.64 -51.65 6.32
CA LEU A 12 -3.63 -51.67 4.83
C LEU A 12 -3.52 -50.21 4.33
N ALA A 13 -2.65 -49.83 3.38
CA ALA A 13 -1.62 -50.58 2.65
C ALA A 13 -0.46 -49.67 2.16
N LEU A 14 0.64 -50.31 1.76
CA LEU A 14 1.76 -49.78 0.94
C LEU A 14 1.33 -49.61 -0.55
N PRO A 15 2.20 -49.16 -1.48
CA PRO A 15 3.15 -48.05 -1.45
C PRO A 15 3.05 -47.16 -2.73
N PHE A 16 4.07 -46.32 -2.95
CA PHE A 16 4.45 -45.66 -4.22
C PHE A 16 3.94 -46.30 -5.53
N ALA A 17 3.31 -45.49 -6.38
CA ALA A 17 3.22 -45.73 -7.82
C ALA A 17 3.57 -44.43 -8.56
N ALA A 18 4.63 -44.47 -9.36
CA ALA A 18 5.01 -43.35 -10.21
C ALA A 18 4.06 -43.26 -11.41
N ALA A 19 3.52 -42.07 -11.67
CA ALA A 19 2.79 -41.77 -12.89
C ALA A 19 3.50 -40.63 -13.62
N ALA A 20 4.16 -40.97 -14.73
CA ALA A 20 4.66 -39.97 -15.68
C ALA A 20 3.46 -39.29 -16.37
N GLN A 21 3.43 -37.97 -16.35
CA GLN A 21 2.64 -37.16 -17.28
C GLN A 21 3.51 -36.01 -17.75
N GLU A 22 3.92 -36.07 -19.01
CA GLU A 22 4.35 -34.91 -19.78
C GLU A 22 3.10 -34.29 -20.44
N PRO A 23 2.67 -33.08 -20.06
CA PRO A 23 1.76 -32.29 -20.86
C PRO A 23 2.56 -31.27 -21.67
N THR A 24 2.84 -31.66 -22.91
CA THR A 24 2.83 -30.81 -24.11
C THR A 24 3.09 -29.31 -23.92
N ALA A 25 4.25 -28.85 -24.40
CA ALA A 25 4.55 -27.43 -24.49
C ALA A 25 3.47 -26.67 -25.29
N LYS A 26 2.70 -25.82 -24.61
CA LYS A 26 1.88 -24.78 -25.25
C LYS A 26 2.80 -23.57 -25.50
N PRO A 27 2.88 -23.02 -26.73
CA PRO A 27 3.73 -21.86 -27.01
C PRO A 27 3.43 -20.70 -26.07
N ALA A 28 4.49 -20.10 -25.52
CA ALA A 28 4.39 -18.89 -24.73
C ALA A 28 4.06 -17.71 -25.65
N GLU A 29 2.79 -17.30 -25.69
CA GLU A 29 2.46 -15.95 -26.11
C GLU A 29 3.16 -14.95 -25.17
N PRO A 30 3.91 -13.96 -25.69
CA PRO A 30 4.51 -12.91 -24.88
C PRO A 30 3.43 -11.93 -24.43
N SER A 31 2.61 -12.36 -23.46
CA SER A 31 1.53 -11.56 -22.93
C SER A 31 2.08 -10.40 -22.08
N ALA A 32 1.76 -9.20 -22.53
CA ALA A 32 1.80 -7.94 -21.79
C ALA A 32 3.08 -7.66 -20.98
N GLY A 33 3.92 -6.77 -21.53
CA GLY A 33 4.86 -5.96 -20.76
C GLY A 33 4.17 -4.95 -19.84
N ALA A 34 3.35 -5.43 -18.91
CA ALA A 34 2.93 -4.68 -17.74
C ALA A 34 4.07 -4.77 -16.72
N THR A 35 5.02 -3.84 -16.82
CA THR A 35 6.04 -3.63 -15.79
C THR A 35 5.36 -3.20 -14.50
N ALA A 36 5.00 -4.17 -13.66
CA ALA A 36 4.65 -3.92 -12.27
C ALA A 36 5.77 -3.07 -11.64
N PRO A 37 5.46 -2.01 -10.87
CA PRO A 37 6.49 -1.16 -10.28
C PRO A 37 7.49 -2.01 -9.49
N LYS A 38 8.78 -1.90 -9.84
CA LYS A 38 9.84 -2.53 -9.05
C LYS A 38 9.71 -2.05 -7.60
N ALA A 39 9.66 -3.00 -6.67
CA ALA A 39 9.67 -2.65 -5.25
C ALA A 39 10.94 -1.84 -4.92
N PRO A 40 10.84 -0.73 -4.14
CA PRO A 40 11.98 0.09 -3.77
C PRO A 40 13.10 -0.72 -3.10
N GLN A 41 14.29 -0.72 -3.70
CA GLN A 41 15.39 -1.61 -3.32
C GLN A 41 16.27 -0.97 -2.24
N THR A 42 16.51 0.33 -2.35
CA THR A 42 17.30 1.15 -1.44
C THR A 42 16.44 1.86 -0.38
N ALA A 43 17.09 2.37 0.66
CA ALA A 43 16.43 3.24 1.63
C ALA A 43 15.92 4.53 0.99
N GLN A 44 16.69 5.12 0.07
CA GLN A 44 16.34 6.37 -0.62
C GLN A 44 15.07 6.21 -1.48
N GLU A 45 14.98 5.15 -2.29
CA GLU A 45 13.78 4.87 -3.10
C GLU A 45 12.54 4.64 -2.22
N ARG A 46 12.70 4.07 -1.00
CA ARG A 46 11.59 3.96 -0.03
C ARG A 46 11.14 5.33 0.48
N GLN A 47 12.08 6.25 0.75
CA GLN A 47 11.74 7.61 1.15
C GLN A 47 11.07 8.39 0.02
N GLU A 48 11.54 8.25 -1.23
CA GLU A 48 10.87 8.82 -2.41
C GLU A 48 9.45 8.28 -2.56
N ALA A 49 9.26 6.95 -2.50
CA ALA A 49 7.94 6.34 -2.60
C ALA A 49 6.99 6.81 -1.48
N ASN A 50 7.49 6.98 -0.26
CA ASN A 50 6.73 7.55 0.86
C ASN A 50 6.37 9.02 0.60
N ALA A 51 7.32 9.85 0.17
CA ALA A 51 7.10 11.27 -0.10
C ALA A 51 6.07 11.48 -1.23
N VAL A 52 6.13 10.68 -2.29
CA VAL A 52 5.14 10.67 -3.39
C VAL A 52 3.76 10.27 -2.90
N LYS A 53 3.65 9.24 -2.04
CA LYS A 53 2.39 8.82 -1.43
C LYS A 53 1.79 9.91 -0.53
N LEU A 54 2.64 10.60 0.25
CA LEU A 54 2.23 11.74 1.08
C LEU A 54 1.77 12.93 0.24
N ALA A 55 2.42 13.21 -0.88
CA ALA A 55 1.99 14.26 -1.80
C ALA A 55 0.60 14.00 -2.37
N GLY A 56 0.30 12.75 -2.75
CA GLY A 56 -1.03 12.35 -3.21
C GLY A 56 -2.09 12.42 -2.11
N LEU A 57 -1.72 12.09 -0.86
CA LEU A 57 -2.60 12.25 0.30
C LEU A 57 -2.90 13.72 0.59
N VAL A 58 -1.87 14.57 0.62
CA VAL A 58 -1.98 16.02 0.89
C VAL A 58 -2.88 16.70 -0.16
N ARG A 59 -2.69 16.37 -1.44
CA ARG A 59 -3.57 16.80 -2.53
C ARG A 59 -5.01 16.35 -2.30
N PHE A 60 -5.23 15.06 -2.06
CA PHE A 60 -6.56 14.51 -1.79
C PHE A 60 -7.26 15.21 -0.63
N VAL A 61 -6.57 15.45 0.49
CA VAL A 61 -7.14 16.13 1.66
C VAL A 61 -7.54 17.56 1.33
N GLY A 62 -6.68 18.31 0.63
CA GLY A 62 -6.98 19.69 0.23
C GLY A 62 -8.17 19.82 -0.71
N GLU A 63 -8.31 18.88 -1.65
CA GLU A 63 -9.33 18.91 -2.71
C GLU A 63 -10.66 18.24 -2.32
N SER A 64 -10.64 17.21 -1.46
CA SER A 64 -11.81 16.32 -1.23
C SER A 64 -12.34 16.32 0.21
N CYS A 65 -11.53 16.64 1.22
CA CYS A 65 -11.98 16.58 2.62
C CYS A 65 -12.60 17.91 3.07
N LYS A 66 -13.89 17.89 3.42
CA LYS A 66 -14.65 19.10 3.81
C LYS A 66 -14.22 19.68 5.16
N GLU A 67 -14.00 18.83 6.16
CA GLU A 67 -13.64 19.23 7.54
C GLU A 67 -12.14 19.27 7.82
N ALA A 68 -11.29 18.95 6.84
CA ALA A 68 -9.84 18.84 7.01
C ALA A 68 -9.07 19.61 5.93
N GLN A 69 -7.86 20.05 6.27
CA GLN A 69 -6.90 20.69 5.37
C GLN A 69 -5.50 20.13 5.62
N PRO A 70 -4.64 20.02 4.60
CA PRO A 70 -3.24 19.69 4.82
C PRO A 70 -2.49 20.88 5.44
N ASP A 71 -1.50 20.58 6.28
CA ASP A 71 -0.45 21.54 6.62
C ASP A 71 0.68 21.42 5.58
N TYR A 72 0.74 22.41 4.68
CA TYR A 72 1.74 22.44 3.60
C TYR A 72 3.16 22.73 4.10
N GLU A 73 3.35 23.46 5.21
CA GLU A 73 4.70 23.68 5.76
C GLU A 73 5.20 22.39 6.44
N ARG A 74 4.30 21.71 7.17
CA ARG A 74 4.58 20.38 7.74
C ARG A 74 4.93 19.39 6.63
N PHE A 75 4.16 19.35 5.55
CA PHE A 75 4.46 18.51 4.38
C PHE A 75 5.86 18.79 3.82
N LYS A 76 6.21 20.06 3.53
CA LYS A 76 7.55 20.42 3.04
C LYS A 76 8.65 19.97 3.99
N SER A 77 8.49 20.20 5.29
CA SER A 77 9.50 19.84 6.30
C SER A 77 9.75 18.32 6.34
N VAL A 78 8.71 17.51 6.17
CA VAL A 78 8.76 16.05 6.18
C VAL A 78 9.45 15.52 4.92
N VAL A 79 9.09 16.05 3.75
CA VAL A 79 9.70 15.65 2.47
C VAL A 79 11.19 16.02 2.43
N ALA A 80 11.55 17.20 2.93
CA ALA A 80 12.95 17.60 3.08
C ALA A 80 13.72 16.69 4.05
N ALA A 81 13.12 16.31 5.18
CA ALA A 81 13.71 15.36 6.14
C ALA A 81 13.84 13.93 5.58
N MET A 82 13.03 13.57 4.57
CA MET A 82 13.16 12.34 3.79
C MET A 82 14.29 12.39 2.75
N GLY A 83 14.94 13.55 2.56
CA GLY A 83 15.99 13.74 1.56
C GLY A 83 15.46 13.71 0.13
N VAL A 84 14.19 14.07 -0.08
CA VAL A 84 13.53 14.06 -1.40
C VAL A 84 13.30 15.49 -1.86
N ASP A 85 13.57 15.76 -3.13
CA ASP A 85 13.31 17.08 -3.72
C ASP A 85 11.79 17.30 -3.94
N LEU A 86 11.26 18.37 -3.36
CA LEU A 86 9.86 18.81 -3.54
C LEU A 86 9.58 19.17 -5.00
N ASP A 87 10.58 19.72 -5.68
CA ASP A 87 10.48 20.14 -7.07
C ASP A 87 10.36 18.91 -7.98
N ALA A 88 11.08 17.83 -7.69
CA ALA A 88 10.92 16.53 -8.34
C ALA A 88 9.53 15.92 -8.12
N ILE A 89 8.96 16.00 -6.91
CA ILE A 89 7.58 15.53 -6.63
C ILE A 89 6.53 16.34 -7.41
N SER A 90 6.80 17.62 -7.64
CA SER A 90 5.87 18.54 -8.31
C SER A 90 5.90 18.45 -9.85
N LYS A 91 6.73 17.58 -10.44
CA LYS A 91 6.84 17.39 -11.90
C LYS A 91 7.12 15.94 -12.31
N GLY A 92 7.10 15.68 -13.62
CA GLY A 92 7.51 14.39 -14.20
C GLY A 92 6.81 13.16 -13.63
N GLU A 93 7.55 12.05 -13.51
CA GLU A 93 7.01 10.77 -13.08
C GLU A 93 6.49 10.79 -11.63
N LEU A 94 7.17 11.47 -10.72
CA LEU A 94 6.80 11.51 -9.30
C LEU A 94 5.46 12.24 -9.11
N LEU A 95 5.19 13.30 -9.87
CA LEU A 95 3.88 13.94 -9.93
C LEU A 95 2.80 12.96 -10.43
N MET A 96 3.05 12.25 -11.53
CA MET A 96 2.10 11.29 -12.09
C MET A 96 1.79 10.15 -11.11
N ARG A 97 2.81 9.66 -10.40
CA ARG A 97 2.69 8.63 -9.35
C ARG A 97 1.92 9.16 -8.13
N SER A 98 2.13 10.42 -7.75
CA SER A 98 1.37 11.15 -6.70
C SER A 98 -0.10 11.35 -7.07
N MET A 99 -0.39 11.70 -8.33
CA MET A 99 -1.76 11.74 -8.87
C MET A 99 -2.43 10.36 -8.78
N GLY A 100 -1.72 9.28 -9.11
CA GLY A 100 -2.21 7.91 -8.95
C GLY A 100 -2.65 7.58 -7.51
N TYR A 101 -1.92 8.06 -6.50
CA TYR A 101 -2.35 7.95 -5.10
C TYR A 101 -3.54 8.85 -4.78
N THR A 102 -3.61 10.07 -5.31
CA THR A 102 -4.76 10.98 -5.17
C THR A 102 -6.05 10.28 -5.63
N GLU A 103 -6.04 9.71 -6.84
CA GLU A 103 -7.18 8.96 -7.37
C GLU A 103 -7.48 7.68 -6.59
N ALA A 104 -6.47 7.03 -6.00
CA ALA A 104 -6.70 5.88 -5.13
C ALA A 104 -7.47 6.26 -3.84
N TYR A 105 -7.18 7.42 -3.24
CA TYR A 105 -7.91 7.92 -2.07
C TYR A 105 -9.35 8.38 -2.42
N ARG A 106 -9.54 8.97 -3.60
CA ARG A 106 -10.87 9.40 -4.10
C ARG A 106 -11.87 8.25 -4.27
N LYS A 107 -11.42 6.98 -4.37
CA LYS A 107 -12.30 5.80 -4.47
C LYS A 107 -13.22 5.61 -3.25
N ASN A 108 -12.82 6.07 -2.08
CA ASN A 108 -13.67 6.13 -0.89
C ASN A 108 -13.30 7.40 -0.09
N VAL A 109 -13.95 8.52 -0.43
CA VAL A 109 -13.62 9.84 0.12
C VAL A 109 -13.79 9.88 1.63
N ASP A 110 -14.94 9.47 2.15
CA ASP A 110 -15.26 9.58 3.58
C ASP A 110 -14.32 8.73 4.46
N GLU A 111 -14.07 7.48 4.04
CA GLU A 111 -13.13 6.61 4.75
C GLU A 111 -11.68 7.14 4.67
N SER A 112 -11.27 7.64 3.51
CA SER A 112 -9.91 8.17 3.32
C SER A 112 -9.70 9.47 4.09
N CYS A 113 -10.70 10.37 4.15
CA CYS A 113 -10.65 11.57 4.99
C CYS A 113 -10.61 11.23 6.48
N ARG A 114 -11.40 10.24 6.94
CA ARG A 114 -11.35 9.77 8.32
C ARG A 114 -9.97 9.22 8.67
N LYS A 115 -9.43 8.30 7.86
CA LYS A 115 -8.08 7.73 8.04
C LYS A 115 -6.98 8.80 7.97
N ALA A 116 -7.13 9.80 7.09
CA ALA A 116 -6.21 10.92 7.03
C ALA A 116 -6.17 11.67 8.37
N GLN A 117 -7.33 11.97 8.96
CA GLN A 117 -7.42 12.63 10.26
C GLN A 117 -6.91 11.74 11.43
N GLU A 118 -7.19 10.43 11.40
CA GLU A 118 -6.73 9.46 12.40
C GLU A 118 -5.20 9.30 12.42
N MET A 119 -4.58 9.16 11.24
CA MET A 119 -3.14 8.88 11.12
C MET A 119 -2.25 10.13 11.10
N PHE A 120 -2.75 11.22 10.53
CA PHE A 120 -1.98 12.42 10.21
C PHE A 120 -2.51 13.69 10.90
N GLY A 121 -3.55 13.54 11.74
CA GLY A 121 -4.06 14.59 12.61
C GLY A 121 -3.02 15.18 13.56
N GLU A 122 -3.39 16.23 14.27
CA GLU A 122 -2.57 16.83 15.35
C GLU A 122 -2.10 15.78 16.39
N LYS A 123 -2.93 14.76 16.64
CA LYS A 123 -2.67 13.62 17.54
C LYS A 123 -2.45 12.29 16.79
N GLY A 124 -2.21 12.36 15.48
CA GLY A 124 -2.04 11.19 14.61
C GLY A 124 -0.74 10.44 14.90
N THR A 125 -0.69 9.15 14.55
CA THR A 125 0.43 8.25 14.88
C THR A 125 1.52 8.17 13.82
N ALA A 126 1.23 8.55 12.57
CA ALA A 126 2.18 8.41 11.46
C ALA A 126 3.03 9.66 11.28
N ILE A 127 2.38 10.82 11.05
CA ILE A 127 3.05 12.12 10.94
C ILE A 127 2.13 13.15 11.61
N PRO A 128 2.34 13.44 12.91
CA PRO A 128 1.50 14.37 13.64
C PRO A 128 1.49 15.76 13.00
N GLY A 129 0.29 16.34 12.89
CA GLY A 129 0.04 17.69 12.41
C GLY A 129 0.10 17.88 10.89
N LEU A 130 0.23 16.81 10.09
CA LEU A 130 0.22 16.92 8.62
C LEU A 130 -1.19 17.20 8.06
N VAL A 131 -2.24 16.82 8.78
CA VAL A 131 -3.65 17.09 8.45
C VAL A 131 -4.30 17.80 9.64
N LEU A 132 -4.75 19.03 9.42
CA LEU A 132 -5.41 19.86 10.41
C LEU A 132 -6.93 19.82 10.20
N ARG A 133 -7.70 19.98 11.27
CA ARG A 133 -9.13 20.31 11.14
C ARG A 133 -9.24 21.69 10.50
N LYS A 134 -10.16 21.89 9.56
CA LYS A 134 -10.52 23.23 9.08
C LYS A 134 -11.21 23.97 10.22
N ALA A 135 -10.78 25.21 10.47
CA ALA A 135 -11.55 26.13 11.30
C ALA A 135 -12.94 26.31 10.66
N SER A 136 -13.97 26.26 11.50
CA SER A 136 -15.38 26.42 11.11
C SER A 136 -15.82 27.87 11.24
#